data_AF-A0A5J4WT99-F1
#
_entry.id   AF-A0A5J4WT99-F1
#
_cell.length_a   1.000
_cell.length_b   1.000
_cell.length_c   1.000
_cell.angle_alpha   90.00
_cell.angle_beta   90.00
_cell.angle_gamma   90.00
#
_symmetry.space_group_name_H-M   'P 1'
#
loop_
_entity.id
_entity.type
_entity.pdbx_description
1 polymer ?
#
loop_
_entity_poly.entity_id
_entity_poly.type
_entity_poly.pdbx_seq_one_letter_code
_entity_poly.pdbx_strand_id
1 'polypeptide(L)'
;MYIIRLWDDGKKHIIVQDIFEKYSGQYVVEGIRFNSDNPKVFNSFQGYMYEKLEQVDESKIDMFINDLKYGTIAGGNKKVFEYILNWIAFNAQNAGQKTRTAIILQGLQRIGKN
;
A
#
# COMPACT_ATOMS: atom_id res chain seq x y z
N MET A 1 9.29 -29.71 -22.20
CA MET A 1 10.07 -28.90 -21.26
C MET A 1 11.22 -28.28 -22.03
N TYR A 2 11.23 -26.96 -22.20
CA TYR A 2 12.29 -26.26 -22.94
C TYR A 2 13.46 -25.98 -22.01
N ILE A 3 14.67 -26.40 -22.40
CA ILE A 3 15.91 -26.14 -21.66
C ILE A 3 16.68 -25.07 -22.45
N ILE A 4 16.84 -23.89 -21.84
CA ILE A 4 17.69 -22.82 -22.39
C ILE A 4 19.12 -23.12 -21.98
N ARG A 5 20.00 -23.30 -22.97
CA ARG A 5 21.45 -23.48 -22.77
C ARG A 5 22.15 -22.16 -23.00
N LEU A 6 22.99 -21.78 -22.05
CA LEU A 6 23.80 -20.57 -22.09
C LEU A 6 25.28 -20.97 -22.22
N TRP A 7 26.11 -20.07 -22.75
CA TRP A 7 27.54 -20.30 -22.93
C TRP A 7 28.32 -19.50 -21.88
N ASP A 8 29.13 -20.18 -21.08
CA ASP A 8 30.03 -19.56 -20.11
C ASP A 8 31.42 -19.39 -20.76
N ASP A 9 32.11 -18.28 -20.49
CA ASP A 9 33.43 -17.97 -21.09
C ASP A 9 34.51 -19.00 -20.71
N GLY A 10 34.25 -19.82 -19.69
CA GLY A 10 34.99 -21.05 -19.38
C GLY A 10 34.78 -22.22 -20.35
N LYS A 11 34.14 -21.99 -21.50
CA LYS A 11 33.86 -22.98 -22.57
C LYS A 11 32.98 -24.17 -22.14
N LYS A 12 32.00 -23.92 -21.27
CA LYS A 12 31.01 -24.92 -20.87
C LYS A 12 29.60 -24.44 -21.14
N HIS A 13 28.72 -25.37 -21.50
CA HIS A 13 27.29 -25.11 -21.50
C HIS A 13 26.78 -25.12 -20.05
N ILE A 14 26.03 -24.09 -19.69
CA ILE A 14 25.31 -24.00 -18.42
C ILE A 14 23.82 -23.83 -18.70
N ILE A 15 22.98 -24.18 -17.73
CA ILE A 15 21.53 -23.95 -17.78
C ILE A 15 21.13 -22.83 -16.81
N VAL A 16 19.91 -22.32 -16.99
CA VAL A 16 19.33 -21.27 -16.13
C VAL A 16 19.37 -21.66 -14.65
N GLN A 17 19.18 -22.94 -14.33
CA GLN A 17 19.28 -23.44 -12.96
C GLN A 17 20.69 -23.26 -12.37
N ASP A 18 21.75 -23.53 -13.14
CA ASP A 18 23.14 -23.36 -12.67
C ASP A 18 23.44 -21.88 -12.31
N ILE A 19 22.90 -20.95 -13.11
CA ILE A 19 22.99 -19.51 -12.84
C ILE A 19 22.20 -19.15 -11.58
N PHE A 20 20.97 -19.64 -11.47
CA PHE A 20 20.14 -19.39 -10.30
C PHE A 20 20.82 -19.91 -9.03
N GLU A 21 21.34 -21.14 -9.03
CA GLU A 21 22.06 -21.70 -7.88
C GLU A 21 23.29 -20.86 -7.52
N LYS A 22 24.12 -20.50 -8.50
CA LYS A 22 25.34 -19.70 -8.30
C LYS A 22 25.07 -18.31 -7.70
N TYR A 23 23.99 -17.65 -8.13
CA TYR A 23 23.68 -16.28 -7.74
C TYR A 23 22.48 -16.16 -6.78
N SER A 24 21.86 -17.27 -6.37
CA SER A 24 20.64 -17.29 -5.55
C SER A 24 20.77 -16.42 -4.31
N GLY A 25 21.91 -16.51 -3.59
CA GLY A 25 22.18 -15.69 -2.41
C GLY A 25 22.18 -14.17 -2.64
N GLN A 26 22.32 -13.70 -3.89
CA GLN A 26 22.21 -12.29 -4.25
C GLN A 26 20.76 -11.84 -4.47
N TYR A 27 19.86 -12.79 -4.72
CA TYR A 27 18.44 -12.56 -5.00
C TYR A 27 17.53 -13.01 -3.84
N VAL A 28 18.07 -13.70 -2.84
CA VAL A 28 17.33 -14.12 -1.65
C VAL A 28 17.18 -12.92 -0.71
N VAL A 29 15.95 -12.53 -0.50
CA VAL A 29 15.53 -11.64 0.58
C VAL A 29 15.11 -12.48 1.80
N GLU A 30 15.27 -11.93 3.00
CA GLU A 30 14.85 -12.57 4.26
C GLU A 30 13.33 -12.83 4.32
N GLY A 31 12.56 -12.15 3.47
CA GLY A 31 11.13 -12.36 3.33
C GLY A 31 10.45 -11.20 2.60
N ILE A 32 9.12 -11.24 2.56
CA ILE A 32 8.27 -10.20 1.96
C ILE A 32 7.60 -9.42 3.08
N ARG A 33 7.63 -8.08 2.99
CA ARG A 33 6.86 -7.18 3.86
C ARG A 33 6.08 -6.19 3.03
N PHE A 34 4.91 -5.79 3.54
CA PHE A 34 4.07 -4.83 2.83
C PHE A 34 4.79 -3.50 2.63
N ASN A 35 5.24 -2.85 3.70
CA ASN A 35 6.04 -1.63 3.66
C ASN A 35 7.21 -1.76 4.66
N SER A 36 8.44 -1.52 4.21
CA SER A 36 9.65 -1.71 5.02
C SER A 36 10.86 -0.98 4.43
N ASP A 37 11.63 -0.32 5.30
CA ASP A 37 12.91 0.31 4.93
C ASP A 37 14.11 -0.65 5.05
N ASN A 38 13.91 -1.86 5.58
CA ASN A 38 14.98 -2.86 5.66
C ASN A 38 15.34 -3.37 4.25
N PRO A 39 16.59 -3.15 3.77
CA PRO A 39 17.00 -3.55 2.42
C PRO A 39 17.09 -5.06 2.21
N LYS A 40 17.03 -5.86 3.29
CA LYS A 40 17.09 -7.32 3.22
C LYS A 40 15.74 -7.99 2.98
N VAL A 41 14.63 -7.24 3.05
CA VAL A 41 13.29 -7.76 2.77
C VAL A 41 12.77 -7.15 1.48
N PHE A 42 11.95 -7.91 0.76
CA PHE A 42 11.23 -7.38 -0.37
C PHE A 42 10.07 -6.50 0.12
N ASN A 43 10.12 -5.20 -0.20
CA ASN A 43 9.04 -4.26 0.03
C ASN A 43 8.04 -4.31 -1.14
N SER A 44 6.81 -4.78 -0.88
CA SER A 44 5.78 -4.85 -1.93
C SER A 44 5.08 -3.52 -2.18
N PHE A 45 5.13 -2.57 -1.24
CA PHE A 45 4.50 -1.27 -1.35
C PHE A 45 5.39 -0.32 -2.14
N GLN A 46 4.93 0.07 -3.33
CA GLN A 46 5.65 0.94 -4.24
C GLN A 46 5.24 2.43 -4.11
N GLY A 47 4.52 2.77 -3.04
CA GLY A 47 3.84 4.06 -2.89
C GLY A 47 2.41 4.04 -3.41
N TYR A 48 1.70 5.14 -3.17
CA TYR A 48 0.37 5.34 -3.73
C TYR A 48 0.47 5.73 -5.21
N MET A 49 -0.48 5.29 -6.01
CA MET A 49 -0.60 5.72 -7.41
C MET A 49 -1.26 7.10 -7.45
N TYR A 50 -0.47 8.17 -7.56
CA TYR A 50 -0.96 9.55 -7.67
C TYR A 50 0.02 10.44 -8.45
N GLU A 51 -0.50 11.52 -9.01
CA GLU A 51 0.30 12.61 -9.55
C GLU A 51 0.60 13.61 -8.44
N LYS A 52 1.88 13.94 -8.24
CA LYS A 52 2.27 14.94 -7.25
C LYS A 52 1.87 16.32 -7.75
N LEU A 53 0.98 16.97 -7.00
CA LEU A 53 0.56 18.35 -7.27
C LEU A 53 1.51 19.34 -6.59
N GLU A 54 1.78 20.49 -7.22
CA GLU A 54 2.53 21.59 -6.59
C GLU A 54 1.73 22.26 -5.48
N GLN A 55 0.41 22.35 -5.65
CA GLN A 55 -0.53 22.92 -4.69
C GLN A 55 -1.76 22.03 -4.58
N VAL A 56 -2.36 22.02 -3.40
CA VAL A 56 -3.64 21.32 -3.16
C VAL A 56 -4.77 22.24 -3.59
N ASP A 57 -5.67 21.72 -4.43
CA ASP A 57 -6.92 22.37 -4.76
C ASP A 57 -7.99 21.96 -3.76
N GLU A 58 -8.21 22.80 -2.73
CA GLU A 58 -9.16 22.51 -1.65
C GLU A 58 -10.60 22.32 -2.17
N SER A 59 -10.97 22.97 -3.28
CA SER A 59 -12.31 22.86 -3.85
C SER A 59 -12.68 21.44 -4.26
N LYS A 60 -11.68 20.61 -4.62
CA LYS A 60 -11.87 19.20 -5.00
C LYS A 60 -12.11 18.30 -3.80
N ILE A 61 -11.65 18.68 -2.62
CA ILE A 61 -11.77 17.89 -1.38
C ILE A 61 -12.89 18.42 -0.47
N ASP A 62 -13.29 19.68 -0.63
CA ASP A 62 -14.30 20.34 0.18
C ASP A 62 -15.61 19.56 0.27
N MET A 63 -16.08 19.00 -0.85
CA MET A 63 -17.31 18.20 -0.86
C MET A 63 -17.21 17.01 0.11
N PHE A 64 -16.08 16.29 0.12
CA PHE A 64 -15.87 15.14 0.99
C PHE A 64 -15.70 15.54 2.45
N ILE A 65 -14.96 16.63 2.71
CA ILE A 65 -14.75 17.13 4.08
C ILE A 65 -16.06 17.65 4.66
N ASN A 66 -16.86 18.37 3.88
CA ASN A 66 -18.14 18.89 4.32
C ASN A 66 -19.16 17.78 4.54
N ASP A 67 -19.22 16.75 3.68
CA ASP A 67 -20.08 15.58 3.91
C ASP A 67 -19.64 14.78 5.14
N LEU A 68 -18.34 14.57 5.34
CA LEU A 68 -17.83 13.92 6.54
C LEU A 68 -18.21 14.69 7.81
N LYS A 69 -18.11 16.03 7.77
CA LYS A 69 -18.34 16.90 8.93
C LYS A 69 -19.82 17.12 9.24
N TYR A 70 -20.59 17.54 8.25
CA TYR A 70 -21.98 17.99 8.41
C TYR A 70 -23.00 16.96 7.93
N GLY A 71 -22.58 16.03 7.07
CA GLY A 71 -23.43 14.96 6.57
C GLY A 71 -23.64 13.84 7.58
N THR A 72 -23.99 12.67 7.06
CA THR A 72 -24.49 11.55 7.87
C THR A 72 -23.44 10.85 8.73
N ILE A 73 -22.15 11.10 8.49
CA ILE A 73 -21.06 10.40 9.18
C ILE A 73 -20.79 11.02 10.56
N ALA A 74 -20.35 12.29 10.62
CA ALA A 74 -20.11 12.95 11.91
C ALA A 74 -21.34 13.69 12.43
N GLY A 75 -22.32 14.03 11.58
CA GLY A 75 -23.56 14.71 11.99
C GLY A 75 -23.32 16.03 12.73
N GLY A 76 -22.27 16.77 12.35
CA GLY A 76 -21.85 18.00 13.03
C GLY A 76 -21.03 17.78 14.32
N ASN A 77 -20.80 16.54 14.76
CA ASN A 77 -20.00 16.25 15.94
C ASN A 77 -18.50 16.41 15.64
N LYS A 78 -17.93 17.51 16.11
CA LYS A 78 -16.51 17.85 15.91
C LYS A 78 -15.55 16.75 16.35
N LYS A 79 -15.78 16.08 17.49
CA LYS A 79 -14.88 15.03 18.00
C LYS A 79 -14.87 13.81 17.08
N VAL A 80 -16.03 13.43 16.56
CA VAL A 80 -16.16 12.31 15.62
C VAL A 80 -15.49 12.67 14.30
N PHE A 81 -15.75 13.87 13.77
CA PHE A 81 -15.10 14.38 12.57
C PHE A 81 -13.57 14.35 12.68
N GLU A 82 -13.01 14.93 13.74
CA GLU A 82 -11.57 14.97 13.97
C GLU A 82 -10.98 13.56 14.13
N TYR A 83 -11.66 12.66 14.83
CA TYR A 83 -11.20 11.28 14.99
C TYR A 83 -11.12 10.56 13.64
N ILE A 84 -12.16 10.64 12.81
CA ILE A 84 -12.19 9.97 11.50
C ILE A 84 -11.14 10.58 10.56
N LEU A 85 -11.03 11.92 10.52
CA LEU A 85 -10.06 12.59 9.66
C LEU A 85 -8.62 12.24 10.04
N ASN A 86 -8.30 12.26 11.34
CA ASN A 86 -6.98 11.88 11.83
C ASN A 86 -6.68 10.40 11.58
N TRP A 87 -7.70 9.53 11.67
CA TRP A 87 -7.54 8.11 11.35
C TRP A 87 -7.23 7.91 9.86
N ILE A 88 -7.92 8.60 8.95
CA ILE A 88 -7.63 8.56 7.50
C ILE A 88 -6.21 9.08 7.23
N ALA A 89 -5.84 10.22 7.81
CA ALA A 89 -4.52 10.81 7.66
C ALA A 89 -3.41 9.85 8.15
N PHE A 90 -3.60 9.22 9.30
CA PHE A 90 -2.66 8.23 9.83
C PHE A 90 -2.45 7.06 8.87
N ASN A 91 -3.52 6.50 8.29
CA ASN A 91 -3.41 5.40 7.34
C ASN A 91 -2.67 5.80 6.06
N ALA A 92 -2.92 7.01 5.54
CA ALA A 92 -2.24 7.52 4.35
C ALA A 92 -0.75 7.80 4.59
N GLN A 93 -0.39 8.29 5.78
CA GLN A 93 1.00 8.61 6.13
C GLN A 93 1.81 7.36 6.55
N ASN A 94 1.16 6.36 7.13
CA ASN A 94 1.80 5.20 7.76
C ASN A 94 1.42 3.89 7.05
N ALA A 95 1.58 3.84 5.73
CA ALA A 95 1.26 2.66 4.95
C ALA A 95 1.90 1.39 5.55
N GLY A 96 1.10 0.34 5.75
CA GLY A 96 1.56 -0.92 6.36
C GLY A 96 1.56 -0.97 7.88
N GLN A 97 1.34 0.15 8.58
CA GLN A 97 1.14 0.13 10.02
C GLN A 97 -0.30 -0.26 10.38
N LYS A 98 -0.45 -1.11 11.40
CA LYS A 98 -1.76 -1.53 11.90
C LYS A 98 -2.28 -0.53 12.92
N THR A 99 -3.39 0.13 12.62
CA THR A 99 -4.11 1.03 13.54
C THR A 99 -4.66 0.33 14.79
N ARG A 100 -4.82 -1.01 14.73
CA ARG A 100 -5.49 -1.86 15.76
C ARG A 100 -6.94 -1.46 16.03
N THR A 101 -7.50 -0.56 15.22
CA THR A 101 -8.85 -0.04 15.31
C THR A 101 -9.47 -0.02 13.92
N ALA A 102 -10.76 -0.36 13.85
CA ALA A 102 -11.56 -0.27 12.63
C ALA A 102 -12.76 0.64 12.88
N ILE A 103 -13.06 1.51 11.93
CA ILE A 103 -14.26 2.33 11.97
C ILE A 103 -15.39 1.54 11.32
N ILE A 104 -16.49 1.35 12.05
CA ILE A 104 -17.68 0.66 11.55
C ILE A 104 -18.78 1.70 11.38
N LEU A 105 -19.17 1.98 10.13
CA LEU A 105 -20.27 2.88 9.83
C LEU A 105 -21.58 2.08 9.78
N GLN A 106 -22.47 2.27 10.76
CA GLN A 106 -23.79 1.63 10.79
C GLN A 106 -24.87 2.56 10.24
N GLY A 107 -25.95 1.99 9.70
CA GLY A 107 -27.09 2.75 9.23
C GLY A 107 -28.27 1.82 8.94
N LEU A 108 -29.43 2.41 8.64
CA LEU A 108 -30.64 1.65 8.35
C LEU A 108 -30.44 0.69 7.17
N GLN A 109 -31.14 -0.45 7.21
CA GLN A 109 -31.10 -1.41 6.11
C GLN A 109 -31.69 -0.76 4.83
N ARG A 110 -31.17 -1.14 3.65
CA ARG A 110 -31.53 -0.58 2.33
C ARG A 110 -31.11 0.88 2.06
N ILE A 111 -30.10 1.41 2.75
CA ILE A 111 -29.47 2.70 2.39
C ILE A 111 -28.19 2.54 1.54
N GLY A 112 -28.00 1.38 0.90
CA GLY A 112 -26.80 1.10 0.09
C GLY A 112 -25.62 0.50 0.86
N LYS A 113 -25.85 0.01 2.10
CA LYS A 113 -24.89 -0.87 2.80
C LYS A 113 -25.25 -2.31 2.43
N ASN A 114 -24.56 -2.85 1.42
CA ASN A 114 -24.68 -4.19 0.80
C ASN A 114 -26.11 -4.73 0.64
#